data_AF-A0A558GYJ7-F1
#
_entry.id   AF-A0A558GYJ7-F1
#
_cell.length_a   1.000
_cell.length_b   1.000
_cell.length_c   1.000
_cell.angle_alpha   90.00
_cell.angle_beta   90.00
_cell.angle_gamma   90.00
#
_symmetry.space_group_name_H-M   'P 1'
#
loop_
_entity.id
_entity.type
_entity.pdbx_description
1 polymer ?
#
loop_
_entity_poly.entity_id
_entity_poly.type
_entity_poly.pdbx_seq_one_letter_code
_entity_poly.pdbx_strand_id
1 'polypeptide(L)'
;MRKHWKLLTALGAVILVIAVAVVLLNPPAPAAKPDDPGSLQASGKFGFPVSGIRIGEGGTKTASDGKTITGYNGSCDSAAQAAANYTHLIKDLKLDTWAQQKKTLTEVGKPGPWFERITSSNNVLAEAKSPVPGSFEGGWYSRTDVAAGGLYRVASCDEKKKAVVQVFTGAVSARVNKAANGAFQTVTFELVWDGDWKISDAAIVQSGQDFEGRVKDSGPMSVGTNMEDEATPVLRDDLVNAFFKDISREGWVEYANAKR
;
A
#
# COMPACT_ATOMS: atom_id res chain seq x y z
N MET A 1 37.77 -40.26 -32.23
CA MET A 1 37.59 -39.04 -31.41
C MET A 1 38.77 -38.65 -30.51
N ARG A 2 39.88 -39.43 -30.42
CA ARG A 2 41.04 -39.06 -29.55
C ARG A 2 42.02 -38.04 -30.15
N LYS A 3 41.98 -37.77 -31.46
CA LYS A 3 42.97 -36.91 -32.16
C LYS A 3 42.70 -35.41 -32.05
N HIS A 4 41.46 -35.00 -31.75
CA HIS A 4 41.07 -33.57 -31.68
C HIS A 4 40.93 -33.03 -30.25
N TRP A 5 41.17 -33.86 -29.23
CA TRP A 5 40.97 -33.44 -27.84
C TRP A 5 41.92 -32.31 -27.43
N LYS A 6 43.18 -32.37 -27.89
CA LYS A 6 44.16 -31.30 -27.66
C LYS A 6 43.75 -29.96 -28.29
N LEU A 7 43.11 -30.00 -29.46
CA LEU A 7 42.60 -28.82 -30.16
C LEU A 7 41.39 -28.21 -29.43
N LEU A 8 40.49 -29.07 -28.91
CA LEU A 8 39.33 -28.65 -28.12
C LEU A 8 39.74 -28.01 -26.77
N THR A 9 40.75 -28.56 -26.09
CA THR A 9 41.29 -27.93 -24.86
C THR A 9 41.97 -26.60 -25.14
N ALA A 10 42.68 -26.46 -26.27
CA ALA A 10 43.30 -25.20 -26.64
C ALA A 10 42.25 -24.13 -26.98
N LEU A 11 41.19 -24.48 -27.70
CA LEU A 11 40.09 -23.57 -27.99
C LEU A 11 39.35 -23.13 -26.72
N GLY A 12 39.10 -24.06 -25.80
CA GLY A 12 38.45 -23.77 -24.52
C GLY A 12 39.26 -22.81 -23.66
N ALA A 13 40.59 -22.97 -23.60
CA ALA A 13 41.47 -22.07 -22.87
C ALA A 13 41.47 -20.65 -23.46
N VAL A 14 41.49 -20.53 -24.79
CA VAL A 14 41.45 -19.22 -25.47
C VAL A 14 40.12 -18.51 -25.21
N ILE A 15 38.99 -19.22 -25.27
CA ILE A 15 37.67 -18.64 -24.96
C ILE A 15 37.61 -18.15 -23.51
N LEU A 16 38.19 -18.92 -22.57
CA LEU A 16 38.19 -18.56 -21.15
C LEU A 16 39.04 -17.30 -20.89
N VAL A 17 40.21 -17.18 -21.54
CA VAL A 17 41.06 -15.99 -21.45
C VAL A 17 40.36 -14.76 -22.05
N ILE A 18 39.66 -14.91 -23.18
CA ILE A 18 38.89 -13.81 -23.79
C ILE A 18 37.73 -13.41 -22.87
N ALA A 19 37.00 -14.36 -22.28
CA ALA A 19 35.91 -14.07 -21.37
C ALA A 19 36.39 -13.31 -20.11
N VAL A 20 37.52 -13.73 -19.53
CA VAL A 20 38.13 -13.03 -18.39
C VAL A 20 38.60 -11.63 -18.79
N ALA A 21 39.23 -11.48 -19.96
CA ALA A 21 39.65 -10.18 -20.47
C ALA A 21 38.45 -9.23 -20.73
N VAL A 22 37.33 -9.75 -21.25
CA VAL A 22 36.11 -8.97 -21.46
C VAL A 22 35.50 -8.53 -20.12
N VAL A 23 35.49 -9.39 -19.09
CA VAL A 23 35.00 -9.02 -17.75
C VAL A 23 35.93 -8.02 -17.05
N LEU A 24 37.25 -8.09 -17.29
CA LEU A 24 38.22 -7.13 -16.73
C LEU A 24 38.21 -5.78 -17.47
N LEU A 25 37.99 -5.78 -18.78
CA LEU A 25 37.97 -4.56 -19.60
C LEU A 25 36.59 -3.88 -19.63
N ASN A 26 35.52 -4.66 -19.52
CA ASN A 26 34.15 -4.20 -19.30
C ASN A 26 33.64 -4.82 -17.99
N PRO A 27 34.13 -4.33 -16.82
CA PRO A 27 33.52 -4.72 -15.57
C PRO A 27 32.02 -4.41 -15.68
N PRO A 28 31.13 -5.38 -15.40
CA PRO A 28 29.71 -5.09 -15.33
C PRO A 28 29.56 -3.89 -14.40
N ALA A 29 28.90 -2.85 -14.89
CA ALA A 29 28.60 -1.67 -14.10
C ALA A 29 28.10 -2.18 -12.74
N PRO A 30 28.65 -1.68 -11.61
CA PRO A 30 28.17 -2.09 -10.30
C PRO A 30 26.65 -2.03 -10.35
N ALA A 31 25.99 -3.15 -10.04
CA ALA A 31 24.55 -3.14 -9.85
C ALA A 31 24.28 -1.94 -8.94
N ALA A 32 23.50 -0.99 -9.46
CA ALA A 32 23.15 0.21 -8.72
C ALA A 32 22.66 -0.28 -7.36
N LYS A 33 23.34 0.14 -6.29
CA LYS A 33 22.81 -0.04 -4.95
C LYS A 33 21.40 0.54 -4.98
N PRO A 34 20.41 -0.08 -4.32
CA PRO A 34 19.11 0.55 -4.14
C PRO A 34 19.37 1.97 -3.65
N ASP A 35 18.88 2.97 -4.38
CA ASP A 35 19.01 4.35 -3.99
C ASP A 35 18.48 4.48 -2.55
N ASP A 36 19.33 5.01 -1.69
CA ASP A 36 18.97 5.39 -0.32
C ASP A 36 17.74 6.31 -0.43
N PRO A 37 16.58 5.96 0.16
CA PRO A 37 15.40 6.79 0.05
C PRO A 37 15.72 8.17 0.62
N GLY A 38 15.38 9.21 -0.16
CA GLY A 38 15.74 10.60 0.13
C GLY A 38 15.55 11.01 1.59
N SER A 39 16.53 11.76 2.10
CA SER A 39 16.70 12.23 3.48
C SER A 39 15.48 12.04 4.39
N LEU A 40 15.37 10.87 5.00
CA LEU A 40 14.46 10.67 6.12
C LEU A 40 14.90 11.66 7.22
N GLN A 41 14.06 12.66 7.50
CA GLN A 41 14.30 13.57 8.61
C GLN A 41 14.09 12.82 9.93
N ALA A 42 14.57 13.45 11.02
CA ALA A 42 14.56 12.99 12.41
C ALA A 42 13.45 11.98 12.77
N SER A 43 13.77 11.09 13.72
CA SER A 43 12.81 10.15 14.31
C SER A 43 11.50 10.88 14.65
N GLY A 44 10.42 10.46 14.02
CA GLY A 44 9.07 10.94 14.18
C GLY A 44 8.54 10.68 15.59
N LYS A 45 7.29 11.06 15.85
CA LYS A 45 6.74 11.04 17.22
C LYS A 45 6.84 9.64 17.84
N PHE A 46 6.72 8.59 17.03
CA PHE A 46 6.66 7.20 17.49
C PHE A 46 7.96 6.42 17.27
N GLY A 47 9.03 7.10 16.88
CA GLY A 47 10.33 6.51 16.64
C GLY A 47 10.57 6.07 15.19
N PHE A 48 9.59 6.22 14.29
CA PHE A 48 9.76 5.89 12.87
C PHE A 48 10.44 7.04 12.11
N PRO A 49 11.15 6.78 11.01
CA PRO A 49 11.60 7.85 10.14
C PRO A 49 10.41 8.65 9.57
N VAL A 50 10.59 9.97 9.37
CA VAL A 50 9.59 10.83 8.73
C VAL A 50 9.95 11.05 7.28
N SER A 51 9.00 10.78 6.40
CA SER A 51 9.12 10.97 4.96
C SER A 51 8.67 12.36 4.52
N GLY A 52 9.15 12.82 3.37
CA GLY A 52 8.67 14.05 2.72
C GLY A 52 7.27 13.92 2.10
N ILE A 53 6.71 12.71 2.05
CA ILE A 53 5.41 12.43 1.45
C ILE A 53 4.29 12.95 2.34
N ARG A 54 3.33 13.63 1.72
CA ARG A 54 2.12 14.16 2.33
C ARG A 54 0.89 13.45 1.78
N ILE A 55 -0.01 13.06 2.67
CA ILE A 55 -1.34 12.51 2.35
C ILE A 55 -2.15 13.61 1.68
N GLY A 56 -2.85 13.30 0.60
CA GLY A 56 -3.62 14.26 -0.18
C GLY A 56 -2.78 15.11 -1.14
N GLU A 57 -1.55 14.71 -1.44
CA GLU A 57 -0.66 15.39 -2.39
C GLU A 57 -0.05 14.41 -3.41
N GLY A 58 0.74 14.94 -4.36
CA GLY A 58 1.51 14.17 -5.34
C GLY A 58 1.00 14.34 -6.76
N GLY A 59 -0.06 13.62 -7.12
CA GLY A 59 -0.59 13.59 -8.48
C GLY A 59 -1.01 14.96 -9.04
N THR A 60 -1.15 15.01 -10.36
CA THR A 60 -1.39 16.24 -11.13
C THR A 60 -2.84 16.43 -11.56
N LYS A 61 -3.69 15.44 -11.30
CA LYS A 61 -5.08 15.38 -11.77
C LYS A 61 -5.99 14.88 -10.65
N THR A 62 -7.28 14.96 -10.92
CA THR A 62 -8.33 14.42 -10.05
C THR A 62 -9.24 13.52 -10.88
N ALA A 63 -9.67 12.41 -10.29
CA ALA A 63 -10.63 11.50 -10.88
C ALA A 63 -12.04 12.11 -10.94
N SER A 64 -13.02 11.38 -11.47
CA SER A 64 -14.37 11.90 -11.69
C SER A 64 -15.18 12.23 -10.43
N ASP A 65 -14.72 11.83 -9.25
CA ASP A 65 -15.32 12.24 -7.97
C ASP A 65 -14.87 13.64 -7.51
N GLY A 66 -13.96 14.29 -8.24
CA GLY A 66 -13.45 15.61 -7.89
C GLY A 66 -12.59 15.65 -6.62
N LYS A 67 -12.23 14.49 -6.04
CA LYS A 67 -11.39 14.41 -4.83
C LYS A 67 -10.22 13.43 -4.93
N THR A 68 -10.36 12.32 -5.67
CA THR A 68 -9.33 11.29 -5.74
C THR A 68 -8.20 11.75 -6.66
N ILE A 69 -7.01 11.92 -6.10
CA ILE A 69 -5.84 12.40 -6.84
C ILE A 69 -5.32 11.30 -7.77
N THR A 70 -5.01 11.67 -9.00
CA THR A 70 -4.47 10.82 -10.09
C THR A 70 -3.37 11.56 -10.84
N GLY A 71 -2.79 10.93 -11.86
CA GLY A 71 -1.71 11.54 -12.65
C GLY A 71 -0.41 11.63 -11.85
N TYR A 72 -0.09 10.57 -11.13
CA TYR A 72 1.19 10.38 -10.46
C TYR A 72 2.29 10.12 -11.50
N ASN A 73 3.56 10.35 -11.12
CA ASN A 73 4.69 9.85 -11.89
C ASN A 73 4.96 8.36 -11.53
N GLY A 74 5.90 7.70 -12.19
CA GLY A 74 6.16 6.27 -11.98
C GLY A 74 7.16 5.93 -10.87
N SER A 75 7.45 6.84 -9.94
CA SER A 75 8.39 6.60 -8.83
C SER A 75 7.76 5.77 -7.69
N CYS A 76 8.59 5.29 -6.77
CA CYS A 76 8.12 4.58 -5.59
C CYS A 76 7.42 5.49 -4.58
N ASP A 77 7.88 6.73 -4.43
CA ASP A 77 7.24 7.71 -3.56
C ASP A 77 5.83 8.06 -4.06
N SER A 78 5.67 8.19 -5.37
CA SER A 78 4.35 8.45 -5.95
C SER A 78 3.43 7.23 -5.87
N ALA A 79 3.97 6.00 -5.85
CA ALA A 79 3.20 4.80 -5.57
C ALA A 79 2.69 4.80 -4.12
N ALA A 80 3.53 5.21 -3.16
CA ALA A 80 3.14 5.35 -1.77
C ALA A 80 2.08 6.45 -1.56
N GLN A 81 2.19 7.57 -2.28
CA GLN A 81 1.16 8.62 -2.33
C GLN A 81 -0.16 8.10 -2.91
N ALA A 82 -0.09 7.38 -4.04
CA ALA A 82 -1.27 6.80 -4.67
C ALA A 82 -1.98 5.82 -3.72
N ALA A 83 -1.25 4.92 -3.07
CA ALA A 83 -1.80 3.99 -2.08
C ALA A 83 -2.53 4.72 -0.94
N ALA A 84 -1.91 5.77 -0.38
CA ALA A 84 -2.52 6.62 0.65
C ALA A 84 -3.84 7.22 0.14
N ASN A 85 -3.78 7.87 -1.02
CA ASN A 85 -4.89 8.61 -1.61
C ASN A 85 -5.98 7.71 -2.20
N TYR A 86 -5.72 6.41 -2.37
CA TYR A 86 -6.72 5.43 -2.81
C TYR A 86 -7.35 4.64 -1.66
N THR A 87 -6.87 4.82 -0.43
CA THR A 87 -7.37 4.04 0.72
C THR A 87 -8.85 4.24 0.97
N HIS A 88 -9.36 5.46 0.83
CA HIS A 88 -10.80 5.72 0.97
C HIS A 88 -11.63 4.95 -0.06
N LEU A 89 -11.15 4.76 -1.29
CA LEU A 89 -11.96 4.07 -2.31
C LEU A 89 -12.19 2.59 -2.01
N ILE A 90 -11.31 1.97 -1.24
CA ILE A 90 -11.40 0.55 -0.89
C ILE A 90 -12.18 0.35 0.41
N LYS A 91 -11.99 1.25 1.37
CA LYS A 91 -12.43 1.06 2.74
C LYS A 91 -13.62 1.91 3.15
N ASP A 92 -13.82 3.04 2.50
CA ASP A 92 -14.99 3.85 2.76
C ASP A 92 -16.22 3.17 2.16
N LEU A 93 -17.32 3.23 2.90
CA LEU A 93 -18.62 2.85 2.38
C LEU A 93 -19.64 3.86 2.91
N LYS A 94 -20.16 4.66 2.00
CA LYS A 94 -21.29 5.53 2.24
C LYS A 94 -22.33 5.26 1.14
N LEU A 95 -23.47 4.71 1.53
CA LEU A 95 -24.39 4.04 0.60
C LEU A 95 -24.92 4.97 -0.49
N ASP A 96 -25.19 6.23 -0.15
CA ASP A 96 -25.68 7.27 -1.06
C ASP A 96 -24.66 7.71 -2.13
N THR A 97 -23.36 7.53 -1.88
CA THR A 97 -22.28 7.91 -2.80
C THR A 97 -21.61 6.72 -3.48
N TRP A 98 -22.07 5.49 -3.19
CA TRP A 98 -21.42 4.27 -3.68
C TRP A 98 -21.32 4.21 -5.21
N ALA A 99 -22.35 4.66 -5.93
CA ALA A 99 -22.33 4.68 -7.40
C ALA A 99 -21.15 5.52 -7.96
N GLN A 100 -20.91 6.70 -7.36
CA GLN A 100 -19.78 7.56 -7.74
C GLN A 100 -18.44 6.95 -7.29
N GLN A 101 -18.38 6.38 -6.09
CA GLN A 101 -17.17 5.69 -5.60
C GLN A 101 -16.79 4.52 -6.52
N LYS A 102 -17.75 3.70 -6.95
CA LYS A 102 -17.53 2.60 -7.90
C LYS A 102 -17.01 3.11 -9.24
N LYS A 103 -17.56 4.21 -9.76
CA LYS A 103 -17.06 4.84 -10.99
C LYS A 103 -15.60 5.26 -10.85
N THR A 104 -15.25 5.92 -9.76
CA THR A 104 -13.87 6.33 -9.49
C THR A 104 -12.95 5.12 -9.29
N LEU A 105 -13.43 4.07 -8.61
CA LEU A 105 -12.68 2.82 -8.48
C LEU A 105 -12.38 2.20 -9.85
N THR A 106 -13.30 2.27 -10.82
CA THR A 106 -13.04 1.83 -12.21
C THR A 106 -11.93 2.65 -12.89
N GLU A 107 -11.81 3.95 -12.58
CA GLU A 107 -10.80 4.82 -13.19
C GLU A 107 -9.39 4.58 -12.62
N VAL A 108 -9.29 4.24 -11.33
CA VAL A 108 -8.00 4.04 -10.64
C VAL A 108 -7.65 2.57 -10.42
N GLY A 109 -8.60 1.66 -10.64
CA GLY A 109 -8.40 0.22 -10.53
C GLY A 109 -8.13 -0.43 -11.88
N LYS A 110 -7.44 -1.55 -11.86
CA LYS A 110 -7.32 -2.45 -13.00
C LYS A 110 -8.48 -3.45 -12.96
N PRO A 111 -9.20 -3.68 -14.08
CA PRO A 111 -10.20 -4.75 -14.15
C PRO A 111 -9.57 -6.11 -13.80
N GLY A 112 -10.29 -6.91 -13.01
CA GLY A 112 -9.84 -8.23 -12.60
C GLY A 112 -10.62 -8.81 -11.42
N PRO A 113 -10.28 -10.02 -10.96
CA PRO A 113 -11.03 -10.74 -9.93
C PRO A 113 -11.17 -9.95 -8.61
N TRP A 114 -10.12 -9.25 -8.20
CA TRP A 114 -10.16 -8.39 -7.01
C TRP A 114 -11.21 -7.27 -7.15
N PHE A 115 -11.21 -6.58 -8.29
CA PHE A 115 -12.12 -5.47 -8.56
C PHE A 115 -13.59 -5.94 -8.54
N GLU A 116 -13.86 -7.08 -9.17
CA GLU A 116 -15.18 -7.71 -9.16
C GLU A 116 -15.64 -8.08 -7.74
N ARG A 117 -14.74 -8.64 -6.93
CA ARG A 117 -15.02 -9.01 -5.53
C ARG A 117 -15.35 -7.79 -4.66
N ILE A 118 -14.56 -6.72 -4.75
CA ILE A 118 -14.80 -5.50 -3.96
C ILE A 118 -16.11 -4.83 -4.40
N THR A 119 -16.31 -4.68 -5.71
CA THR A 119 -17.51 -4.00 -6.21
C THR A 119 -18.79 -4.79 -5.98
N SER A 120 -18.76 -6.12 -6.07
CA SER A 120 -19.95 -6.96 -5.80
C SER A 120 -20.37 -6.91 -4.33
N SER A 121 -19.43 -7.08 -3.41
CA SER A 121 -19.70 -7.03 -1.96
C SER A 121 -20.34 -5.72 -1.53
N ASN A 122 -19.86 -4.60 -2.07
CA ASN A 122 -20.38 -3.28 -1.76
C ASN A 122 -21.71 -2.98 -2.48
N ASN A 123 -21.95 -3.52 -3.69
CA ASN A 123 -23.29 -3.42 -4.32
C ASN A 123 -24.35 -4.12 -3.47
N VAL A 124 -24.05 -5.30 -2.90
CA VAL A 124 -24.98 -6.01 -2.01
C VAL A 124 -25.38 -5.15 -0.81
N LEU A 125 -24.42 -4.44 -0.22
CA LEU A 125 -24.69 -3.53 0.89
C LEU A 125 -25.46 -2.26 0.44
N ALA A 126 -25.11 -1.70 -0.71
CA ALA A 126 -25.75 -0.50 -1.25
C ALA A 126 -27.20 -0.72 -1.73
N GLU A 127 -27.52 -1.92 -2.21
CA GLU A 127 -28.85 -2.27 -2.72
C GLU A 127 -29.81 -2.82 -1.63
N ALA A 128 -29.36 -2.90 -0.39
CA ALA A 128 -30.17 -3.37 0.73
C ALA A 128 -31.40 -2.46 0.95
N LYS A 129 -32.61 -3.04 0.85
CA LYS A 129 -33.90 -2.31 0.87
C LYS A 129 -34.33 -1.73 2.23
N SER A 130 -33.59 -2.03 3.29
CA SER A 130 -33.78 -1.43 4.61
C SER A 130 -32.47 -0.78 5.00
N PRO A 131 -32.48 0.38 5.71
CA PRO A 131 -31.25 0.92 6.25
C PRO A 131 -30.62 -0.21 7.05
N VAL A 132 -29.47 -0.70 6.59
CA VAL A 132 -28.76 -1.75 7.30
C VAL A 132 -28.54 -1.16 8.71
N PRO A 133 -28.96 -1.83 9.79
CA PRO A 133 -28.86 -1.24 11.13
C PRO A 133 -27.40 -0.98 11.50
N GLY A 134 -27.12 0.21 12.04
CA GLY A 134 -25.78 0.56 12.54
C GLY A 134 -24.99 1.55 11.70
N SER A 135 -25.55 2.12 10.62
CA SER A 135 -24.90 3.25 9.95
C SER A 135 -24.78 4.45 10.88
N PHE A 136 -23.71 5.22 10.71
CA PHE A 136 -23.45 6.43 11.49
C PHE A 136 -23.45 7.67 10.58
N GLU A 137 -23.52 8.86 11.18
CA GLU A 137 -23.39 10.16 10.49
C GLU A 137 -24.13 10.26 9.14
N GLY A 138 -25.39 9.82 9.10
CA GLY A 138 -26.24 9.97 7.92
C GLY A 138 -25.90 9.04 6.76
N GLY A 139 -25.40 7.82 7.02
CA GLY A 139 -25.31 6.76 6.02
C GLY A 139 -23.91 6.15 5.83
N TRP A 140 -22.96 6.50 6.69
CA TRP A 140 -21.65 5.89 6.72
C TRP A 140 -21.69 4.49 7.32
N TYR A 141 -20.98 3.58 6.67
CA TYR A 141 -20.77 2.20 7.08
C TYR A 141 -19.34 1.97 7.53
N SER A 142 -18.41 2.59 6.82
CA SER A 142 -16.99 2.60 7.15
C SER A 142 -16.39 3.88 6.61
N ARG A 143 -15.55 4.54 7.39
CA ARG A 143 -14.80 5.73 6.99
C ARG A 143 -13.37 5.60 7.46
N THR A 144 -12.43 5.81 6.56
CA THR A 144 -11.00 5.79 6.85
C THR A 144 -10.42 7.18 7.03
N ASP A 145 -9.35 7.24 7.81
CA ASP A 145 -8.53 8.41 8.01
C ASP A 145 -7.06 7.96 7.97
N VAL A 146 -6.44 8.14 6.81
CA VAL A 146 -5.04 7.78 6.60
C VAL A 146 -4.13 8.62 7.49
N ALA A 147 -4.49 9.88 7.76
CA ALA A 147 -3.66 10.76 8.58
C ALA A 147 -3.68 10.33 10.05
N ALA A 148 -4.78 9.75 10.54
CA ALA A 148 -4.85 9.22 11.90
C ALA A 148 -3.93 8.02 12.14
N GLY A 149 -3.77 7.12 11.15
CA GLY A 149 -2.81 6.02 11.22
C GLY A 149 -1.39 6.45 10.88
N GLY A 150 -1.24 7.32 9.88
CA GLY A 150 -0.04 8.13 9.66
C GLY A 150 1.22 7.38 9.22
N LEU A 151 1.16 6.06 9.04
CA LEU A 151 2.31 5.23 8.67
C LEU A 151 2.10 4.53 7.34
N TYR A 152 3.20 4.29 6.62
CA TYR A 152 3.21 3.43 5.45
C TYR A 152 4.50 2.62 5.37
N ARG A 153 4.47 1.55 4.57
CA ARG A 153 5.65 0.73 4.24
C ARG A 153 5.59 0.35 2.78
N VAL A 154 6.66 0.64 2.03
CA VAL A 154 6.83 0.12 0.67
C VAL A 154 7.50 -1.25 0.79
N ALA A 155 6.73 -2.32 0.58
CA ALA A 155 7.22 -3.69 0.72
C ALA A 155 8.06 -4.11 -0.50
N SER A 156 7.65 -3.67 -1.69
CA SER A 156 8.45 -3.78 -2.92
C SER A 156 8.04 -2.69 -3.90
N CYS A 157 8.96 -2.25 -4.74
CA CYS A 157 8.65 -1.30 -5.79
C CYS A 157 9.65 -1.40 -6.94
N ASP A 158 9.11 -1.62 -8.14
CA ASP A 158 9.79 -1.45 -9.41
C ASP A 158 9.16 -0.25 -10.11
N GLU A 159 9.92 0.84 -10.21
CA GLU A 159 9.45 2.07 -10.85
C GLU A 159 8.89 1.82 -12.25
N LYS A 160 7.78 2.50 -12.55
CA LYS A 160 7.04 2.37 -13.82
C LYS A 160 6.60 0.93 -14.15
N LYS A 161 6.52 0.05 -13.15
CA LYS A 161 6.03 -1.33 -13.33
C LYS A 161 5.01 -1.70 -12.27
N LYS A 162 5.44 -1.85 -11.02
CA LYS A 162 4.64 -2.44 -9.96
C LYS A 162 5.14 -2.00 -8.59
N ALA A 163 4.23 -1.81 -7.64
CA ALA A 163 4.56 -1.58 -6.24
C ALA A 163 3.62 -2.35 -5.31
N VAL A 164 4.14 -2.75 -4.15
CA VAL A 164 3.33 -3.26 -3.03
C VAL A 164 3.54 -2.31 -1.86
N VAL A 165 2.46 -1.67 -1.43
CA VAL A 165 2.49 -0.64 -0.39
C VAL A 165 1.48 -0.98 0.70
N GLN A 166 1.92 -0.90 1.95
CA GLN A 166 1.06 -1.01 3.11
C GLN A 166 0.80 0.38 3.69
N VAL A 167 -0.46 0.67 3.97
CA VAL A 167 -0.91 1.95 4.54
C VAL A 167 -1.61 1.67 5.85
N PHE A 168 -1.10 2.21 6.94
CA PHE A 168 -1.70 2.12 8.26
C PHE A 168 -2.65 3.29 8.49
N THR A 169 -3.89 2.98 8.81
CA THR A 169 -4.99 3.95 8.85
C THR A 169 -5.78 3.83 10.14
N GLY A 170 -6.33 4.96 10.59
CA GLY A 170 -7.48 4.95 11.48
C GLY A 170 -8.75 4.70 10.67
N ALA A 171 -9.77 4.12 11.29
CA ALA A 171 -11.07 3.94 10.69
C ALA A 171 -12.17 3.98 11.74
N VAL A 172 -13.37 4.34 11.29
CA VAL A 172 -14.62 4.18 12.05
C VAL A 172 -15.51 3.25 11.25
N SER A 173 -16.10 2.25 11.91
CA SER A 173 -17.02 1.31 11.28
C SER A 173 -18.34 1.22 12.02
N ALA A 174 -19.40 1.03 11.26
CA ALA A 174 -20.75 0.76 11.73
C ALA A 174 -20.80 -0.52 12.59
N ARG A 175 -21.64 -0.52 13.61
CA ARG A 175 -21.94 -1.71 14.41
C ARG A 175 -23.44 -1.89 14.54
N VAL A 176 -23.90 -3.13 14.34
CA VAL A 176 -25.31 -3.47 14.49
C VAL A 176 -25.71 -3.28 15.96
N ASN A 177 -26.73 -2.45 16.20
CA ASN A 177 -27.29 -2.15 17.52
C ASN A 177 -26.29 -1.64 18.56
N LYS A 178 -25.19 -1.01 18.13
CA LYS A 178 -24.16 -0.41 18.98
C LYS A 178 -23.64 0.88 18.36
N ALA A 179 -23.00 1.70 19.18
CA ALA A 179 -22.16 2.81 18.73
C ALA A 179 -21.17 2.35 17.65
N ALA A 180 -20.88 3.21 16.67
CA ALA A 180 -19.77 2.98 15.75
C ALA A 180 -18.47 2.82 16.53
N ASN A 181 -17.50 2.08 15.99
CA ASN A 181 -16.22 1.88 16.66
C ASN A 181 -15.05 2.37 15.83
N GLY A 182 -14.17 3.10 16.50
CA GLY A 182 -12.81 3.36 16.05
C GLY A 182 -11.97 2.07 16.00
N ALA A 183 -11.05 2.02 15.04
CA ALA A 183 -10.01 1.01 14.94
C ALA A 183 -8.80 1.54 14.17
N PHE A 184 -7.67 0.86 14.30
CA PHE A 184 -6.55 0.98 13.39
C PHE A 184 -6.39 -0.30 12.56
N GLN A 185 -6.02 -0.14 11.30
CA GLN A 185 -5.82 -1.27 10.39
C GLN A 185 -4.81 -0.93 9.31
N THR A 186 -4.14 -1.96 8.81
CA THR A 186 -3.27 -1.86 7.64
C THR A 186 -4.02 -2.32 6.40
N VAL A 187 -4.01 -1.50 5.36
CA VAL A 187 -4.45 -1.89 4.01
C VAL A 187 -3.20 -2.11 3.16
N THR A 188 -3.08 -3.29 2.57
CA THR A 188 -2.03 -3.62 1.61
C THR A 188 -2.56 -3.41 0.22
N PHE A 189 -1.84 -2.64 -0.60
CA PHE A 189 -2.11 -2.37 -2.00
C PHE A 189 -1.08 -3.04 -2.88
N GLU A 190 -1.54 -3.67 -3.93
CA GLU A 190 -0.75 -3.88 -5.13
C GLU A 190 -1.14 -2.82 -6.17
N LEU A 191 -0.13 -2.08 -6.62
CA LEU A 191 -0.26 -1.07 -7.65
C LEU A 191 0.52 -1.51 -8.90
N VAL A 192 -0.06 -1.27 -10.08
CA VAL A 192 0.58 -1.48 -11.38
C VAL A 192 0.64 -0.15 -12.11
N TRP A 193 1.75 0.09 -12.79
CA TRP A 193 1.94 1.29 -13.60
C TRP A 193 1.30 1.14 -14.98
N ASP A 194 0.42 2.07 -15.35
CA ASP A 194 -0.21 2.17 -16.66
C ASP A 194 -0.39 3.64 -17.07
N GLY A 195 0.73 4.37 -17.17
CA GLY A 195 0.73 5.84 -17.33
C GLY A 195 0.27 6.62 -16.09
N ASP A 196 -0.21 5.91 -15.09
CA ASP A 196 -0.54 6.31 -13.72
C ASP A 196 -0.47 5.07 -12.83
N TRP A 197 -0.44 5.23 -11.50
CA TRP A 197 -0.53 4.08 -10.60
C TRP A 197 -1.98 3.58 -10.51
N LYS A 198 -2.20 2.29 -10.77
CA LYS A 198 -3.52 1.64 -10.74
C LYS A 198 -3.58 0.52 -9.72
N ILE A 199 -4.69 0.38 -9.01
CA ILE A 199 -4.90 -0.69 -8.03
C ILE A 199 -5.17 -2.00 -8.77
N SER A 200 -4.29 -2.98 -8.67
CA SER A 200 -4.53 -4.33 -9.20
C SER A 200 -5.10 -5.27 -8.14
N ASP A 201 -4.75 -5.05 -6.88
CA ASP A 201 -5.22 -5.83 -5.74
C ASP A 201 -5.12 -4.97 -4.46
N ALA A 202 -5.97 -5.24 -3.48
CA ALA A 202 -5.90 -4.62 -2.16
C ALA A 202 -6.64 -5.45 -1.12
N ALA A 203 -6.05 -5.61 0.07
CA ALA A 203 -6.70 -6.27 1.19
C ALA A 203 -6.26 -5.73 2.54
N ILE A 204 -7.13 -5.91 3.52
CA ILE A 204 -6.73 -5.99 4.92
C ILE A 204 -6.36 -7.43 5.18
N VAL A 205 -5.09 -7.63 5.43
CA VAL A 205 -4.52 -8.96 5.64
C VAL A 205 -4.69 -9.29 7.12
N GLN A 206 -5.29 -10.44 7.43
CA GLN A 206 -5.45 -10.84 8.83
C GLN A 206 -4.07 -11.17 9.45
N SER A 207 -3.97 -11.08 10.77
CA SER A 207 -2.74 -11.45 11.47
C SER A 207 -2.30 -12.86 11.09
N GLY A 208 -1.02 -13.01 10.73
CA GLY A 208 -0.45 -14.28 10.26
C GLY A 208 -0.64 -14.57 8.76
N GLN A 209 -1.27 -13.68 7.99
CA GLN A 209 -1.30 -13.73 6.54
C GLN A 209 -0.30 -12.70 5.96
N ASP A 210 0.25 -12.96 4.77
CA ASP A 210 1.37 -12.20 4.16
C ASP A 210 1.09 -11.73 2.73
N PHE A 211 -0.20 -11.52 2.40
CA PHE A 211 -0.66 -11.10 1.07
C PHE A 211 -0.10 -11.99 -0.06
N GLU A 212 -0.17 -13.31 0.14
CA GLU A 212 0.39 -14.32 -0.77
C GLU A 212 1.92 -14.23 -0.90
N GLY A 213 2.62 -13.97 0.21
CA GLY A 213 4.08 -13.81 0.26
C GLY A 213 4.61 -12.50 -0.31
N ARG A 214 3.74 -11.55 -0.71
CA ARG A 214 4.15 -10.25 -1.28
C ARG A 214 4.60 -9.24 -0.22
N VAL A 215 4.28 -9.48 1.05
CA VAL A 215 4.74 -8.67 2.19
C VAL A 215 5.35 -9.56 3.26
N LYS A 216 6.22 -9.01 4.10
CA LYS A 216 6.86 -9.76 5.21
C LYS A 216 5.86 -10.13 6.32
N ASP A 217 4.87 -9.29 6.54
CA ASP A 217 3.83 -9.43 7.56
C ASP A 217 2.57 -8.62 7.16
N SER A 218 1.44 -8.88 7.82
CA SER A 218 0.15 -8.22 7.58
C SER A 218 0.12 -6.72 7.92
N GLY A 219 1.16 -6.20 8.58
CA GLY A 219 1.18 -4.89 9.22
C GLY A 219 0.41 -4.85 10.56
N PRO A 220 0.56 -3.74 11.31
CA PRO A 220 -0.14 -3.52 12.57
C PRO A 220 -1.65 -3.40 12.35
N MET A 221 -2.44 -3.95 13.27
CA MET A 221 -3.90 -3.77 13.32
C MET A 221 -4.36 -3.76 14.78
N SER A 222 -5.46 -3.06 15.05
CA SER A 222 -6.08 -3.00 16.39
C SER A 222 -7.13 -4.09 16.61
N VAL A 223 -7.01 -5.25 15.96
CA VAL A 223 -8.00 -6.33 16.09
C VAL A 223 -8.06 -6.79 17.54
N GLY A 224 -9.25 -6.70 18.15
CA GLY A 224 -9.51 -7.11 19.53
C GLY A 224 -9.35 -6.00 20.57
N THR A 225 -8.82 -4.84 20.23
CA THR A 225 -8.86 -3.65 21.09
C THR A 225 -10.09 -2.81 20.75
N ASN A 226 -11.14 -2.90 21.58
CA ASN A 226 -12.29 -2.01 21.48
C ASN A 226 -11.83 -0.58 21.81
N MET A 227 -11.86 0.31 20.82
CA MET A 227 -11.85 1.74 21.09
C MET A 227 -13.30 2.14 21.20
N GLU A 228 -13.73 2.53 22.41
CA GLU A 228 -15.15 2.80 22.72
C GLU A 228 -15.65 4.13 22.13
N ASP A 229 -14.83 4.80 21.32
CA ASP A 229 -15.14 6.08 20.73
C ASP A 229 -15.76 5.93 19.32
N GLU A 230 -16.78 6.74 19.05
CA GLU A 230 -17.45 6.88 17.74
C GLU A 230 -16.63 7.73 16.74
N ALA A 231 -15.44 8.18 17.15
CA ALA A 231 -14.53 8.98 16.35
C ALA A 231 -13.32 8.17 15.90
N THR A 232 -12.65 8.63 14.83
CA THR A 232 -11.37 8.08 14.45
C THR A 232 -10.38 8.26 15.62
N PRO A 233 -9.74 7.18 16.10
CA PRO A 233 -8.82 7.27 17.22
C PRO A 233 -7.57 8.07 16.85
N VAL A 234 -6.99 8.75 17.83
CA VAL A 234 -5.66 9.36 17.70
C VAL A 234 -4.61 8.30 18.03
N LEU A 235 -3.60 8.15 17.17
CA LEU A 235 -2.52 7.21 17.42
C LEU A 235 -1.64 7.70 18.58
N ARG A 236 -1.38 6.82 19.55
CA ARG A 236 -0.61 7.11 20.76
C ARG A 236 0.53 6.11 20.93
N ASP A 237 1.58 6.48 21.67
CA ASP A 237 2.77 5.64 21.87
C ASP A 237 2.45 4.25 22.43
N ASP A 238 1.51 4.18 23.38
CA ASP A 238 1.07 2.91 23.98
C ASP A 238 0.43 1.99 22.94
N LEU A 239 -0.39 2.54 22.05
CA LEU A 239 -1.03 1.80 20.96
C LEU A 239 -0.02 1.36 19.91
N VAL A 240 0.92 2.22 19.51
CA VAL A 240 1.99 1.85 18.57
C VAL A 240 2.81 0.69 19.13
N ASN A 241 3.23 0.78 20.39
CA ASN A 241 4.01 -0.29 21.01
C ASN A 241 3.21 -1.61 21.10
N ALA A 242 1.90 -1.53 21.37
CA ALA A 242 1.04 -2.70 21.39
C ALA A 242 0.89 -3.33 19.99
N PHE A 243 0.59 -2.53 18.95
CA PHE A 243 0.34 -3.05 17.60
C PHE A 243 1.61 -3.55 16.90
N PHE A 244 2.77 -3.03 17.28
CA PHE A 244 4.07 -3.45 16.74
C PHE A 244 4.80 -4.49 17.60
N LYS A 245 4.16 -5.03 18.66
CA LYS A 245 4.81 -5.99 19.56
C LYS A 245 5.36 -7.22 18.83
N ASP A 246 4.56 -7.76 17.92
CA ASP A 246 4.88 -8.96 17.13
C ASP A 246 5.00 -8.66 15.62
N ILE A 247 5.07 -7.37 15.25
CA ILE A 247 5.15 -6.90 13.87
C ILE A 247 6.45 -6.11 13.66
N SER A 248 7.11 -6.32 12.54
CA SER A 248 8.35 -5.64 12.21
C SER A 248 8.12 -4.14 12.02
N ARG A 249 8.82 -3.31 12.81
CA ARG A 249 8.90 -1.85 12.59
C ARG A 249 9.72 -1.48 11.35
N GLU A 250 10.56 -2.39 10.86
CA GLU A 250 11.39 -2.19 9.68
C GLU A 250 10.55 -1.78 8.45
N GLY A 251 11.02 -0.76 7.74
CA GLY A 251 10.39 -0.24 6.52
C GLY A 251 9.15 0.63 6.73
N TRP A 252 8.64 0.76 7.97
CA TRP A 252 7.56 1.68 8.27
C TRP A 252 8.07 3.11 8.42
N VAL A 253 7.34 4.05 7.83
CA VAL A 253 7.69 5.46 7.73
C VAL A 253 6.47 6.31 8.05
N GLU A 254 6.65 7.40 8.78
CA GLU A 254 5.62 8.40 9.07
C GLU A 254 5.42 9.34 7.87
N TYR A 255 4.17 9.57 7.49
CA TYR A 255 3.81 10.66 6.57
C TYR A 255 4.09 12.02 7.22
N ALA A 256 4.55 13.00 6.44
CA ALA A 256 4.90 14.33 6.95
C ALA A 256 3.74 15.04 7.66
N ASN A 257 2.50 14.82 7.19
CA ASN A 257 1.27 15.41 7.70
C ASN A 257 0.36 14.44 8.46
N ALA A 258 0.92 13.36 9.04
CA ALA A 258 0.19 12.50 9.97
C ALA A 258 -0.38 13.30 11.16
N LYS A 259 -1.59 12.94 11.62
CA LYS A 259 -2.21 13.48 12.83
C LYS A 259 -1.51 12.88 14.04
N ARG A 260 -1.07 13.75 14.96
CA ARG A 260 -0.23 13.38 16.12
C ARG A 260 -0.92 13.81 17.40
#